data_AF-A0A957HDP8-F1
#
_entry.id   AF-A0A957HDP8-F1
#
_cell.length_a   1.000
_cell.length_b   1.000
_cell.length_c   1.000
_cell.angle_alpha   90.00
_cell.angle_beta   90.00
_cell.angle_gamma   90.00
#
_symmetry.space_group_name_H-M   'P 1'
#
loop_
_entity.id
_entity.type
_entity.pdbx_description
1 polymer ?
#
loop_
_entity_poly.entity_id
_entity_poly.type
_entity_poly.pdbx_seq_one_letter_code
_entity_poly.pdbx_strand_id
1 'polypeptide(L)'
;FYIAYLMPDIFAPTLLLSAGVLAAFGRDLRGWEIALATFIALSSIVMHPSHLLIAIGLLPVAVAIGLISGLRRWWIGPLALALAAGIGLAERVAIPMAASKISDGAEVVYLPILTARIIVDGPGWDYLEAHCPDADIPTCALYESLSRPGDPMRMTATHIVFETSPELGSYRLLDKETQRRIGQSQTGFFRDVLLY
;
A
#
# COMPACT_ATOMS: atom_id res chain seq x y z
N PHE A 1 17.54 2.63 14.27
CA PHE A 1 17.15 4.04 14.03
C PHE A 1 16.20 4.07 12.83
N TYR A 2 14.92 3.75 13.02
CA TYR A 2 13.91 3.75 11.95
C TYR A 2 12.83 4.81 12.18
N ILE A 3 12.58 5.16 13.46
CA ILE A 3 11.63 6.20 13.90
C ILE A 3 12.12 7.64 13.62
N ALA A 4 13.43 7.84 13.39
CA ALA A 4 13.99 9.17 13.14
C ALA A 4 13.68 9.72 11.74
N TYR A 5 13.29 8.86 10.81
CA TYR A 5 12.72 9.28 9.54
C TYR A 5 11.20 9.25 9.70
N LEU A 6 10.53 10.36 9.35
CA LEU A 6 9.08 10.48 9.36
C LEU A 6 8.48 9.59 8.26
N MET A 7 8.56 8.28 8.46
CA MET A 7 7.94 7.31 7.57
C MET A 7 6.44 7.33 7.82
N PRO A 8 5.62 7.31 6.76
CA PRO A 8 4.17 7.30 6.90
C PRO A 8 3.67 6.18 7.84
N ASP A 9 4.40 5.07 7.95
CA ASP A 9 4.05 3.93 8.80
C ASP A 9 3.93 4.27 10.30
N ILE A 10 4.52 5.36 10.79
CA ILE A 10 4.33 5.81 12.19
C ILE A 10 2.87 6.20 12.48
N PHE A 11 2.10 6.53 11.45
CA PHE A 11 0.68 6.86 11.58
C PHE A 11 -0.22 5.62 11.67
N ALA A 12 0.28 4.42 11.39
CA ALA A 12 -0.48 3.17 11.57
C ALA A 12 -0.93 2.95 13.03
N PRO A 13 -0.05 2.99 14.05
CA PRO A 13 -0.48 2.88 15.45
C PRO A 13 -1.40 4.03 15.87
N THR A 14 -1.17 5.23 15.35
CA THR A 14 -2.03 6.41 15.61
C THR A 14 -3.46 6.19 15.09
N LEU A 15 -3.61 5.63 13.88
CA LEU A 15 -4.90 5.21 13.33
C LEU A 15 -5.55 4.14 14.21
N LEU A 16 -4.81 3.10 14.60
CA LEU A 16 -5.31 2.02 15.45
C LEU A 16 -5.84 2.54 16.79
N LEU A 17 -5.09 3.44 17.45
CA LEU A 17 -5.50 4.06 18.71
C LEU A 17 -6.74 4.92 18.53
N SER A 18 -6.79 5.75 17.49
CA SER A 18 -7.94 6.62 17.22
C SER A 18 -9.20 5.80 16.89
N ALA A 19 -9.07 4.75 16.08
CA ALA A 19 -10.15 3.82 15.78
C ALA A 19 -10.60 3.06 17.04
N GLY A 20 -9.68 2.59 17.88
CA GLY A 20 -9.99 1.93 19.14
C GLY A 20 -10.73 2.84 20.12
N VAL A 21 -10.30 4.10 20.24
CA VAL A 21 -10.96 5.11 21.08
C VAL A 21 -12.38 5.40 20.57
N LEU A 22 -12.54 5.59 19.26
CA LEU A 22 -13.85 5.80 18.65
C LEU A 22 -14.78 4.59 18.84
N ALA A 23 -14.25 3.38 18.66
CA ALA A 23 -15.03 2.14 18.78
C ALA A 23 -15.44 1.82 20.23
N ALA A 24 -14.53 1.96 21.19
CA ALA A 24 -14.76 1.59 22.58
C ALA A 24 -15.43 2.71 23.40
N PHE A 25 -15.03 3.97 23.17
CA PHE A 25 -15.41 5.10 24.02
C PHE A 25 -16.22 6.17 23.29
N GLY A 26 -16.49 6.04 21.98
CA GLY A 26 -17.15 7.09 21.18
C GLY A 26 -18.49 7.61 21.73
N ARG A 27 -19.17 6.83 22.59
CA ARG A 27 -20.39 7.25 23.29
C ARG A 27 -20.16 8.20 24.48
N ASP A 28 -19.03 8.05 25.17
CA ASP A 28 -18.67 8.77 26.40
C ASP A 28 -17.83 10.02 26.06
N LEU A 29 -17.31 10.08 24.83
CA LEU A 29 -16.61 11.22 24.29
C LEU A 29 -17.54 12.42 24.04
N ARG A 30 -17.02 13.60 24.32
CA ARG A 30 -17.58 14.90 23.92
C ARG A 30 -17.46 15.05 22.41
N GLY A 31 -18.32 15.88 21.81
CA GLY A 31 -18.32 16.10 20.36
C GLY A 31 -16.96 16.55 19.79
N TRP A 32 -16.19 17.36 20.54
CA TRP A 32 -14.86 17.78 20.11
C TRP A 32 -13.80 16.66 20.19
N GLU A 33 -13.96 15.72 21.13
CA GLU A 33 -13.07 14.55 21.26
C GLU A 33 -13.31 13.57 20.11
N ILE A 34 -14.57 13.38 19.72
CA ILE A 34 -14.94 12.61 18.52
C ILE A 34 -14.36 13.28 17.28
N ALA A 35 -14.52 14.60 17.14
CA ALA A 35 -13.98 15.35 16.01
C ALA A 35 -12.46 15.24 15.92
N LEU A 36 -11.76 15.37 17.05
CA LEU A 36 -10.30 15.23 17.13
C LEU A 36 -9.84 13.81 16.76
N ALA A 37 -10.44 12.77 17.35
CA ALA A 37 -10.08 11.39 17.05
C ALA A 37 -10.37 11.04 15.58
N THR A 38 -11.48 11.53 15.04
CA THR A 38 -11.82 11.37 13.61
C THR A 38 -10.82 12.08 12.71
N PHE A 39 -10.41 13.30 13.07
CA PHE A 39 -9.41 14.07 12.33
C PHE A 39 -8.04 13.40 12.34
N ILE A 40 -7.61 12.84 13.48
CA ILE A 40 -6.36 12.09 13.59
C ILE A 40 -6.42 10.81 12.74
N ALA A 41 -7.52 10.06 12.80
CA ALA A 41 -7.73 8.89 11.96
C ALA A 41 -7.69 9.23 10.46
N LEU A 42 -8.41 10.29 10.06
CA LEU A 42 -8.42 10.77 8.68
C LEU A 42 -7.02 11.18 8.21
N SER A 43 -6.30 11.97 9.01
CA SER A 43 -4.94 12.39 8.69
C SER A 43 -4.03 11.18 8.48
N SER A 44 -4.14 10.18 9.35
CA SER A 44 -3.38 8.94 9.23
C SER A 44 -3.70 8.18 7.92
N ILE A 45 -4.97 8.11 7.50
CA ILE A 45 -5.40 7.47 6.26
C ILE A 45 -4.85 8.18 5.01
N VAL A 46 -4.82 9.52 5.03
CA VAL A 46 -4.29 10.31 3.91
C VAL A 46 -2.78 10.12 3.76
N MET A 47 -2.04 10.02 4.87
CA MET A 47 -0.57 9.87 4.85
C MET A 47 -0.08 8.61 4.13
N HIS A 48 -0.84 7.52 4.12
CA HIS A 48 -0.41 6.29 3.45
C HIS A 48 -1.58 5.45 2.93
N PRO A 49 -1.53 4.91 1.68
CA PRO A 49 -2.63 4.16 1.11
C PRO A 49 -2.96 2.87 1.87
N SER A 50 -1.98 2.20 2.48
CA SER A 50 -2.23 0.99 3.27
C SER A 50 -3.14 1.25 4.48
N HIS A 51 -3.13 2.46 5.04
CA HIS A 51 -3.95 2.81 6.20
C HIS A 51 -5.45 2.84 5.87
N LEU A 52 -5.82 3.09 4.61
CA LEU A 52 -7.21 2.96 4.18
C LEU A 52 -7.70 1.52 4.33
N LEU A 53 -6.88 0.54 3.93
CA LEU A 53 -7.21 -0.88 4.09
C LEU A 53 -7.32 -1.28 5.56
N ILE A 54 -6.43 -0.75 6.42
CA ILE A 54 -6.51 -0.93 7.87
C ILE A 54 -7.84 -0.37 8.40
N ALA A 55 -8.20 0.87 8.04
CA ALA A 55 -9.44 1.50 8.48
C ALA A 55 -10.68 0.71 8.04
N ILE A 56 -10.71 0.21 6.80
CA ILE A 56 -11.77 -0.66 6.28
C ILE A 56 -11.84 -1.97 7.09
N GLY A 57 -10.70 -2.59 7.39
CA GLY A 57 -10.64 -3.82 8.20
C GLY A 57 -11.06 -3.62 9.66
N LEU A 58 -10.83 -2.43 10.23
CA LEU A 58 -11.27 -2.08 11.58
C LEU A 58 -12.77 -1.75 11.67
N LEU A 59 -13.40 -1.38 10.56
CA LEU A 59 -14.82 -1.06 10.51
C LEU A 59 -15.73 -2.19 11.05
N PRO A 60 -15.63 -3.45 10.60
CA PRO A 60 -16.43 -4.54 11.14
C PRO A 60 -16.12 -4.81 12.63
N VAL A 61 -14.88 -4.60 13.07
CA VAL A 61 -14.49 -4.72 14.48
C VAL A 61 -15.19 -3.65 15.32
N ALA A 62 -15.19 -2.40 14.86
CA ALA A 62 -15.89 -1.30 15.53
C ALA A 62 -17.40 -1.54 15.60
N VAL A 63 -18.00 -2.05 14.52
CA VAL A 63 -19.42 -2.44 14.49
C VAL A 63 -19.70 -3.57 15.49
N ALA A 64 -18.88 -4.63 15.49
CA ALA A 64 -19.03 -5.76 16.40
C ALA A 64 -18.93 -5.31 17.88
N ILE A 65 -17.95 -4.47 18.21
CA ILE A 65 -17.81 -3.90 19.56
C ILE A 65 -19.08 -3.12 19.93
N GLY A 66 -19.57 -2.27 19.04
CA GLY A 66 -20.79 -1.49 19.26
C GLY A 66 -22.03 -2.36 19.51
N LEU A 67 -22.21 -3.41 18.70
CA LEU A 67 -23.35 -4.33 18.79
C LEU A 67 -23.29 -5.19 20.07
N ILE A 68 -22.13 -5.78 20.38
CA ILE A 68 -21.94 -6.65 21.55
C ILE A 68 -22.16 -5.88 22.85
N SER A 69 -21.72 -4.63 22.87
CA SER A 69 -21.81 -3.82 24.09
C SER A 69 -23.26 -3.39 24.40
N GLY A 70 -24.21 -3.53 23.47
CA GLY A 70 -25.64 -3.28 23.69
C GLY A 70 -26.00 -1.84 24.04
N LEU A 71 -25.10 -0.90 23.80
CA LEU A 71 -25.19 0.48 24.31
C LEU A 71 -25.99 1.39 23.36
N ARG A 72 -26.68 2.37 23.94
CA ARG A 72 -27.29 3.48 23.18
C ARG A 72 -26.19 4.27 22.47
N ARG A 73 -26.40 4.63 21.20
CA ARG A 73 -25.43 5.35 20.33
C ARG A 73 -24.16 4.56 19.95
N TRP A 74 -24.23 3.23 19.94
CA TRP A 74 -23.15 2.36 19.46
C TRP A 74 -22.65 2.68 18.04
N TRP A 75 -23.47 3.32 17.21
CA TRP A 75 -23.17 3.68 15.82
C TRP A 75 -22.19 4.84 15.67
N ILE A 76 -21.93 5.64 16.71
CA ILE A 76 -21.07 6.84 16.60
C ILE A 76 -19.65 6.49 16.17
N GLY A 77 -19.02 5.51 16.83
CA GLY A 77 -17.66 5.06 16.52
C GLY A 77 -17.54 4.53 15.08
N PRO A 78 -18.36 3.55 14.68
CA PRO A 78 -18.39 3.05 13.30
C PRO A 78 -18.67 4.13 12.26
N LEU A 79 -19.59 5.06 12.53
CA LEU A 79 -19.90 6.14 11.60
C LEU A 79 -18.72 7.10 11.43
N ALA A 80 -18.07 7.49 12.52
CA ALA A 80 -16.90 8.36 12.47
C ALA A 80 -15.74 7.73 11.67
N LEU A 81 -15.48 6.44 11.91
CA LEU A 81 -14.47 5.68 11.17
C LEU A 81 -14.86 5.51 9.68
N ALA A 82 -16.13 5.23 9.40
CA ALA A 82 -16.65 5.15 8.04
C ALA A 82 -16.50 6.47 7.28
N LEU A 83 -16.77 7.61 7.93
CA LEU A 83 -16.58 8.93 7.35
C LEU A 83 -15.10 9.20 7.03
N ALA A 84 -14.19 8.89 7.97
CA ALA A 84 -12.76 9.04 7.74
C ALA A 84 -12.27 8.17 6.57
N ALA A 85 -12.69 6.91 6.52
CA ALA A 85 -12.37 6.00 5.41
C ALA A 85 -12.98 6.45 4.08
N GLY A 86 -14.22 6.95 4.08
CA GLY A 86 -14.90 7.46 2.89
C GLY A 86 -14.21 8.69 2.30
N ILE A 87 -13.76 9.63 3.14
CA ILE A 87 -12.97 10.78 2.69
C ILE A 87 -11.62 10.32 2.14
N GLY A 88 -10.95 9.40 2.83
CA GLY A 88 -9.70 8.81 2.34
C GLY A 88 -9.86 8.13 0.97
N LEU A 89 -10.96 7.40 0.76
CA LEU A 89 -11.27 6.80 -0.54
C LEU A 89 -11.53 7.86 -1.62
N ALA A 90 -12.26 8.93 -1.29
CA ALA A 90 -12.53 10.03 -2.22
C ALA A 90 -11.24 10.74 -2.66
N GLU A 91 -10.29 10.96 -1.74
CA GLU A 91 -8.97 11.51 -2.05
C GLU A 91 -8.20 10.64 -3.04
N ARG A 92 -8.22 9.32 -2.87
CA ARG A 92 -7.52 8.36 -3.75
C ARG A 92 -8.03 8.38 -5.19
N VAL A 93 -9.29 8.73 -5.39
CA VAL A 93 -9.89 8.86 -6.72
C VAL A 93 -9.66 10.26 -7.29
N ALA A 94 -9.78 11.30 -6.46
CA ALA A 94 -9.70 12.69 -6.90
C ALA A 94 -8.29 13.12 -7.31
N ILE A 95 -7.25 12.71 -6.60
CA ILE A 95 -5.87 13.15 -6.88
C ILE A 95 -5.37 12.68 -8.25
N PRO A 96 -5.47 11.39 -8.63
CA PRO A 96 -5.04 10.94 -9.96
C PRO A 96 -5.83 11.63 -11.08
N MET A 97 -7.14 11.83 -10.90
CA MET A 97 -7.99 12.54 -11.86
C MET A 97 -7.61 14.01 -12.02
N ALA A 98 -7.15 14.66 -10.94
CA ALA A 98 -6.66 16.03 -10.99
C ALA A 98 -5.26 16.09 -11.64
N ALA A 99 -4.37 15.17 -11.28
CA ALA A 99 -3.01 15.08 -11.83
C ALA A 99 -3.04 14.86 -13.35
N SER A 100 -3.92 13.98 -13.85
CA SER A 100 -4.09 13.72 -15.28
C SER A 100 -4.61 14.92 -16.08
N LYS A 101 -5.16 15.95 -15.42
CA LYS A 101 -5.69 17.17 -16.06
C LYS A 101 -4.72 18.35 -16.03
N ILE A 102 -3.79 18.37 -15.09
CA ILE A 102 -2.89 19.51 -14.86
C ILE A 102 -1.54 19.31 -15.55
N SER A 103 -1.15 18.07 -15.83
CA SER A 103 0.13 17.76 -16.44
C SER A 103 -0.08 16.76 -17.57
N ASP A 104 -0.05 17.24 -18.81
CA ASP A 104 0.07 16.41 -20.00
C ASP A 104 1.39 15.60 -19.90
N GLY A 105 1.33 14.41 -19.29
CA GLY A 105 2.44 13.46 -19.22
C GLY A 105 3.14 13.27 -17.87
N ALA A 106 2.70 13.90 -16.77
CA ALA A 106 3.18 13.51 -15.43
C ALA A 106 2.43 12.25 -14.96
N GLU A 107 2.77 11.12 -15.58
CA GLU A 107 2.14 9.83 -15.30
C GLU A 107 2.77 9.21 -14.04
N VAL A 108 1.94 8.84 -13.07
CA VAL A 108 2.39 8.24 -11.79
C VAL A 108 2.97 6.85 -12.08
N VAL A 109 4.30 6.72 -12.11
CA VAL A 109 4.97 5.42 -12.22
C VAL A 109 4.90 4.71 -10.88
N TYR A 110 4.05 3.69 -10.78
CA TYR A 110 4.00 2.81 -9.62
C TYR A 110 5.26 1.94 -9.58
N LEU A 111 6.02 2.05 -8.48
CA LEU A 111 7.21 1.23 -8.28
C LEU A 111 6.84 -0.22 -7.94
N PRO A 112 7.62 -1.21 -8.42
CA PRO A 112 7.32 -2.63 -8.32
C PRO A 112 7.63 -3.24 -6.93
N ILE A 113 7.20 -2.58 -5.85
CA ILE A 113 7.56 -2.96 -4.47
C ILE A 113 7.02 -4.36 -4.14
N LEU A 114 5.78 -4.67 -4.54
CA LEU A 114 5.17 -5.98 -4.27
C LEU A 114 5.88 -7.07 -5.08
N THR A 115 6.07 -6.84 -6.37
CA THR A 115 6.81 -7.77 -7.26
C THR A 115 8.21 -8.05 -6.73
N ALA A 116 8.96 -7.01 -6.37
CA ALA A 116 10.31 -7.17 -5.81
C ALA A 116 10.27 -8.00 -4.52
N ARG A 117 9.31 -7.75 -3.63
CA ARG A 117 9.20 -8.49 -2.37
C ARG A 117 8.93 -9.98 -2.60
N ILE A 118 7.98 -10.33 -3.46
CA ILE A 118 7.60 -11.73 -3.73
C ILE A 118 8.73 -12.50 -4.43
N ILE A 119 9.53 -11.84 -5.28
CA ILE A 119 10.72 -12.44 -5.89
C ILE A 119 11.76 -12.75 -4.81
N VAL A 120 12.07 -11.77 -3.96
CA VAL A 120 13.10 -11.92 -2.91
C VAL A 120 12.69 -12.92 -1.84
N ASP A 121 11.40 -13.02 -1.55
CA ASP A 121 10.86 -13.98 -0.58
C ASP A 121 10.83 -15.42 -1.15
N GLY A 122 11.07 -15.62 -2.45
CA GLY A 122 11.25 -16.95 -3.09
C GLY A 122 10.19 -17.32 -4.12
N PRO A 123 8.88 -17.37 -3.79
CA PRO A 123 7.85 -17.87 -4.70
C PRO A 123 7.77 -17.15 -6.05
N GLY A 124 8.06 -15.84 -6.07
CA GLY A 124 8.11 -15.09 -7.31
C GLY A 124 9.28 -15.49 -8.20
N TRP A 125 10.42 -15.86 -7.60
CA TRP A 125 11.56 -16.38 -8.34
C TRP A 125 11.24 -17.74 -8.96
N ASP A 126 10.68 -18.66 -8.18
CA ASP A 126 10.32 -20.01 -8.64
C ASP A 126 9.32 -19.96 -9.80
N TYR A 127 8.33 -19.07 -9.71
CA TYR A 127 7.38 -18.84 -10.80
C TYR A 127 8.08 -18.35 -12.07
N LEU A 128 8.96 -17.35 -11.95
CA LEU A 128 9.67 -16.77 -13.10
C LEU A 128 10.64 -17.76 -13.73
N GLU A 129 11.32 -18.58 -12.92
CA GLU A 129 12.19 -19.65 -13.41
C GLU A 129 11.41 -20.68 -14.23
N ALA A 130 10.17 -20.99 -13.84
CA ALA A 130 9.32 -21.94 -14.55
C ALA A 130 8.68 -21.38 -15.84
N HIS A 131 8.42 -20.06 -15.90
CA HIS A 131 7.62 -19.45 -16.98
C HIS A 131 8.41 -18.56 -17.93
N CYS A 132 9.59 -18.08 -17.56
CA CYS A 132 10.39 -17.25 -18.46
C CYS A 132 11.30 -18.12 -19.36
N PRO A 133 11.56 -17.71 -20.62
CA PRO A 133 11.18 -16.43 -21.22
C PRO A 133 9.77 -16.46 -21.85
N ASP A 134 8.91 -15.55 -21.41
CA ASP A 134 7.59 -15.28 -22.01
C ASP A 134 7.38 -13.76 -22.13
N ALA A 135 7.05 -13.29 -23.33
CA ALA A 135 6.83 -11.86 -23.62
C ALA A 135 5.47 -11.35 -23.08
N ASP A 136 4.51 -12.25 -22.85
CA ASP A 136 3.21 -11.93 -22.29
C ASP A 136 3.27 -11.73 -20.76
N ILE A 137 4.37 -12.13 -20.11
CA ILE A 137 4.64 -11.91 -18.68
C ILE A 137 5.58 -10.70 -18.54
N PRO A 138 5.08 -9.50 -18.17
CA PRO A 138 5.91 -8.29 -18.13
C PRO A 138 7.14 -8.42 -17.21
N THR A 139 6.99 -9.19 -16.13
CA THR A 139 8.05 -9.43 -15.14
C THR A 139 9.22 -10.27 -15.69
N CYS A 140 9.08 -10.97 -16.81
CA CYS A 140 10.20 -11.73 -17.40
C CYS A 140 11.36 -10.82 -17.85
N ALA A 141 11.08 -9.57 -18.26
CA ALA A 141 12.14 -8.59 -18.54
C ALA A 141 12.97 -8.25 -17.28
N LEU A 142 12.32 -8.24 -16.10
CA LEU A 142 13.02 -8.08 -14.83
C LEU A 142 13.80 -9.34 -14.46
N TYR A 143 13.23 -10.53 -14.66
CA TYR A 143 13.91 -11.81 -14.44
C TYR A 143 15.22 -11.93 -15.22
N GLU A 144 15.21 -11.54 -16.51
CA GLU A 144 16.41 -11.54 -17.34
C GLU A 144 17.50 -10.62 -16.76
N SER A 145 17.12 -9.44 -16.27
CA SER A 145 18.07 -8.51 -15.63
C SER A 145 18.61 -9.05 -14.30
N LEU A 146 17.78 -9.76 -13.53
CA LEU A 146 18.17 -10.32 -12.22
C LEU A 146 19.04 -11.58 -12.36
N SER A 147 18.81 -12.38 -13.41
CA SER A 147 19.50 -13.65 -13.64
C SER A 147 20.97 -13.49 -14.10
N ARG A 148 21.41 -12.26 -14.36
CA ARG A 148 22.81 -11.99 -14.74
C ARG A 148 23.74 -12.31 -13.57
N PRO A 149 24.88 -12.97 -13.81
CA PRO A 149 25.91 -13.12 -12.79
C PRO A 149 26.33 -11.76 -12.22
N GLY A 150 26.58 -11.67 -10.92
CA GLY A 150 26.96 -10.42 -10.28
C GLY A 150 26.85 -10.45 -8.76
N ASP A 151 26.83 -9.26 -8.16
CA ASP A 151 26.71 -9.10 -6.72
C ASP A 151 25.32 -9.56 -6.23
N PRO A 152 25.23 -10.46 -5.23
CA PRO A 152 23.97 -10.90 -4.63
C PRO A 152 23.09 -9.76 -4.10
N MET A 153 23.66 -8.60 -3.76
CA MET A 153 22.91 -7.44 -3.28
C MET A 153 21.86 -6.93 -4.29
N ARG A 154 22.07 -7.19 -5.59
CA ARG A 154 21.08 -6.92 -6.65
C ARG A 154 19.73 -7.59 -6.39
N MET A 155 19.73 -8.74 -5.70
CA MET A 155 18.55 -9.54 -5.36
C MET A 155 17.90 -9.12 -4.04
N THR A 156 18.14 -7.90 -3.56
CA THR A 156 17.41 -7.34 -2.42
C THR A 156 16.33 -6.39 -2.91
N ALA A 157 15.17 -6.36 -2.24
CA ALA A 157 14.02 -5.60 -2.72
C ALA A 157 14.35 -4.11 -2.95
N THR A 158 15.19 -3.51 -2.10
CA THR A 158 15.65 -2.13 -2.26
C THR A 158 16.44 -1.91 -3.55
N HIS A 159 17.39 -2.80 -3.86
CA HIS A 159 18.20 -2.67 -5.07
C HIS A 159 17.39 -3.00 -6.33
N ILE A 160 16.48 -3.98 -6.24
CA ILE A 160 15.55 -4.27 -7.33
C ILE A 160 14.77 -3.01 -7.70
N VAL A 161 14.18 -2.32 -6.74
CA VAL A 161 13.25 -1.21 -7.00
C VAL A 161 13.96 0.12 -7.31
N PHE A 162 15.03 0.45 -6.58
CA PHE A 162 15.55 1.82 -6.53
C PHE A 162 16.94 2.02 -7.13
N GLU A 163 17.75 0.96 -7.25
CA GLU A 163 19.15 1.11 -7.65
C GLU A 163 19.30 1.43 -9.13
N THR A 164 20.18 2.38 -9.44
CA THR A 164 20.40 2.91 -10.80
C THR A 164 21.80 2.64 -11.35
N SER A 165 22.71 2.11 -10.53
CA SER A 165 24.04 1.73 -11.00
C SER A 165 23.96 0.52 -11.95
N PRO A 166 24.81 0.42 -12.97
CA PRO A 166 24.87 -0.73 -13.87
C PRO A 166 25.20 -2.06 -13.15
N GLU A 167 25.87 -1.98 -12.01
CA GLU A 167 26.34 -3.14 -11.25
C GLU A 167 25.22 -3.76 -10.41
N LEU A 168 24.43 -2.95 -9.70
CA LEU A 168 23.43 -3.41 -8.73
C LEU A 168 21.98 -3.14 -9.15
N GLY A 169 21.77 -2.31 -10.18
CA GLY A 169 20.45 -1.98 -10.69
C GLY A 169 19.84 -3.10 -11.51
N SER A 170 18.50 -3.16 -11.50
CA SER A 170 17.73 -4.05 -12.39
C SER A 170 16.54 -3.31 -12.99
N TYR A 171 15.45 -3.15 -12.24
CA TYR A 171 14.22 -2.49 -12.70
C TYR A 171 14.47 -1.09 -13.27
N ARG A 172 15.27 -0.26 -12.59
CA ARG A 172 15.51 1.13 -13.01
C ARG A 172 16.32 1.27 -14.29
N LEU A 173 17.05 0.21 -14.67
CA LEU A 173 17.84 0.16 -15.89
C LEU A 173 17.02 -0.26 -17.12
N LEU A 174 15.81 -0.79 -16.91
CA LEU A 174 14.87 -1.09 -18.00
C LEU A 174 14.35 0.21 -18.63
N ASP A 175 13.85 0.14 -19.87
CA ASP A 175 13.19 1.28 -20.50
C ASP A 175 11.91 1.68 -19.74
N LYS A 176 11.43 2.92 -19.96
CA LYS A 176 10.29 3.48 -19.21
C LYS A 176 8.98 2.75 -19.45
N GLU A 177 8.77 2.21 -20.65
CA GLU A 177 7.55 1.47 -20.98
C GLU A 177 7.52 0.12 -20.27
N THR A 178 8.65 -0.59 -20.26
CA THR A 178 8.81 -1.85 -19.52
C THR A 178 8.71 -1.62 -18.01
N GLN A 179 9.32 -0.56 -17.47
CA GLN A 179 9.11 -0.16 -16.07
C GLN A 179 7.62 0.01 -15.75
N ARG A 180 6.90 0.75 -16.60
CA ARG A 180 5.46 0.98 -16.42
C ARG A 180 4.66 -0.32 -16.45
N ARG A 181 4.91 -1.21 -17.43
CA ARG A 181 4.19 -2.48 -17.57
C ARG A 181 4.36 -3.37 -16.33
N ILE A 182 5.60 -3.53 -15.86
CA ILE A 182 5.89 -4.28 -14.63
C ILE A 182 5.22 -3.63 -13.41
N GLY A 183 5.32 -2.30 -13.30
CA GLY A 183 4.72 -1.54 -12.20
C GLY A 183 3.19 -1.65 -12.13
N GLN A 184 2.52 -1.73 -13.29
CA GLN A 184 1.06 -1.89 -13.39
C GLN A 184 0.61 -3.34 -13.23
N SER A 185 1.45 -4.33 -13.57
CA SER A 185 1.10 -5.75 -13.51
C SER A 185 1.37 -6.42 -12.15
N GLN A 186 1.84 -5.70 -11.13
CA GLN A 186 2.28 -6.29 -9.85
C GLN A 186 1.21 -7.14 -9.15
N THR A 187 -0.05 -6.70 -9.15
CA THR A 187 -1.15 -7.43 -8.53
C THR A 187 -1.52 -8.68 -9.33
N GLY A 188 -1.46 -8.60 -10.66
CA GLY A 188 -1.60 -9.74 -11.56
C GLY A 188 -0.52 -10.77 -11.31
N PHE A 189 0.75 -10.34 -11.33
CA PHE A 189 1.89 -11.19 -11.03
C PHE A 189 1.78 -11.86 -9.65
N PHE A 190 1.42 -11.12 -8.60
CA PHE A 190 1.20 -11.71 -7.27
C PHE A 190 0.13 -12.79 -7.29
N ARG A 191 -1.00 -12.56 -7.98
CA ARG A 191 -2.07 -13.54 -8.11
C ARG A 191 -1.58 -14.78 -8.87
N ASP A 192 -0.85 -14.61 -9.96
CA ASP A 192 -0.39 -15.71 -10.78
C ASP A 192 0.63 -16.57 -10.01
N VAL A 193 1.53 -15.96 -9.22
CA VAL A 193 2.43 -16.66 -8.27
C VAL A 193 1.65 -17.39 -7.18
N LEU A 194 0.55 -16.83 -6.66
CA LEU A 194 -0.25 -17.45 -5.61
C LEU A 194 -1.06 -18.67 -6.10
N LEU A 195 -1.35 -18.72 -7.40
CA LEU A 195 -2.10 -19.80 -8.05
C LEU A 195 -1.20 -20.86 -8.71
N TYR A 196 0.12 -20.64 -8.70
CA TYR A 196 1.14 -21.53 -9.23
C TYR A 196 1.39 -22.76 -8.33
#